data_AF-C6PPE1-F1
#
_entry.id   AF-C6PPE1-F1
#
_cell.length_a   1.000
_cell.length_b   1.000
_cell.length_c   1.000
_cell.angle_alpha   90.00
_cell.angle_beta   90.00
_cell.angle_gamma   90.00
#
_symmetry.space_group_name_H-M   'P 1'
#
loop_
_entity.id
_entity.type
_entity.pdbx_description
1 polymer ?
#
loop_
_entity_poly.entity_id
_entity_poly.type
_entity_poly.pdbx_seq_one_letter_code
_entity_poly.pdbx_strand_id
1 'polypeptide(L)'
;MNKNRSKVIISALVLGFIFLMFAASKVYAAPEAFPIPKVNISVDNASTPQQYVGNIKLLIMLTILTILPSFIMMMTSFVRIIVVFGFLRGAMGTQQSPPNTILIGLALFLTVFIMQPVYSKVNTNAIQPYMQNKITQEQAIDEGAKPLRQFMLKYTYKKDFHYL
;
A
#
# COMPACT_ATOMS: atom_id res chain seq x y z
N MET A 1 -17.29 2.71 54.96
CA MET A 1 -17.34 1.51 54.09
C MET A 1 -17.10 1.94 52.64
N ASN A 2 -16.31 1.19 51.87
CA ASN A 2 -15.33 1.65 50.87
C ASN A 2 -15.88 2.30 49.56
N LYS A 3 -15.88 3.65 49.48
CA LYS A 3 -16.31 4.45 48.31
C LYS A 3 -15.47 4.22 47.04
N ASN A 4 -14.23 3.71 47.16
CA ASN A 4 -13.36 3.43 46.02
C ASN A 4 -13.66 2.10 45.30
N ARG A 5 -14.19 1.09 46.01
CA ARG A 5 -14.57 -0.20 45.36
C ARG A 5 -15.76 -0.03 44.41
N SER A 6 -16.71 0.84 44.75
CA SER A 6 -17.85 1.16 43.88
C SER A 6 -17.41 1.88 42.59
N LYS A 7 -16.45 2.81 42.67
CA LYS A 7 -15.91 3.50 41.48
C LYS A 7 -15.18 2.54 40.52
N VAL A 8 -14.45 1.56 41.04
CA VAL A 8 -13.74 0.54 40.22
C VAL A 8 -14.73 -0.41 39.52
N ILE A 9 -15.82 -0.79 40.20
CA ILE A 9 -16.89 -1.60 39.60
C ILE A 9 -17.59 -0.79 38.50
N ILE A 10 -17.89 0.49 38.73
CA ILE A 10 -18.51 1.37 37.73
C ILE A 10 -17.59 1.57 36.53
N SER A 11 -16.28 1.79 36.72
CA SER A 11 -15.33 1.92 35.60
C SER A 11 -15.17 0.61 34.82
N ALA A 12 -15.21 -0.54 35.49
CA ALA A 12 -15.15 -1.85 34.82
C ALA A 12 -16.42 -2.13 34.00
N LEU A 13 -17.59 -1.70 34.47
CA LEU A 13 -18.86 -1.81 33.77
C LEU A 13 -18.91 -0.89 32.54
N VAL A 14 -18.39 0.34 32.67
CA VAL A 14 -18.27 1.29 31.55
C VAL A 14 -17.26 0.78 30.50
N LEU A 15 -16.11 0.24 30.92
CA LEU A 15 -15.14 -0.38 30.01
C LEU A 15 -15.73 -1.61 29.31
N GLY A 16 -16.49 -2.45 30.03
CA GLY A 16 -17.21 -3.58 29.45
C GLY A 16 -18.27 -3.15 28.44
N PHE A 17 -18.99 -2.06 28.72
CA PHE A 17 -19.99 -1.49 27.80
C PHE A 17 -19.35 -0.86 26.55
N ILE A 18 -18.20 -0.20 26.71
CA ILE A 18 -17.40 0.32 25.58
C ILE A 18 -16.85 -0.84 24.74
N PHE A 19 -16.36 -1.90 25.36
CA PHE A 19 -15.90 -3.10 24.67
C PHE A 19 -17.05 -3.80 23.94
N LEU A 20 -18.24 -3.84 24.53
CA LEU A 20 -19.45 -4.39 23.91
C LEU A 20 -19.91 -3.53 22.71
N MET A 21 -19.84 -2.20 22.81
CA MET A 21 -20.12 -1.28 21.69
C MET A 21 -19.09 -1.41 20.56
N PHE A 22 -17.81 -1.64 20.90
CA PHE A 22 -16.76 -1.88 19.92
C PHE A 22 -16.93 -3.25 19.22
N ALA A 23 -17.33 -4.28 19.96
CA ALA A 23 -17.62 -5.62 19.41
C ALA A 23 -18.96 -5.67 18.64
N ALA A 24 -19.94 -4.85 19.01
CA ALA A 24 -21.26 -4.77 18.36
C ALA A 24 -21.31 -3.81 17.17
N SER A 25 -20.20 -3.13 16.86
CA SER A 25 -20.06 -2.40 15.60
C SER A 25 -20.22 -3.40 14.47
N LYS A 26 -21.36 -3.33 13.75
CA LYS A 26 -21.52 -4.08 12.52
C LYS A 26 -20.46 -3.59 11.55
N VAL A 27 -19.40 -4.39 11.38
CA VAL A 27 -18.47 -4.25 10.26
C VAL A 27 -19.33 -4.42 9.01
N TYR A 28 -19.55 -3.33 8.27
CA TYR A 28 -20.05 -3.37 6.91
C TYR A 28 -18.93 -3.92 6.00
N ALA A 29 -18.57 -5.19 6.21
CA ALA A 29 -17.91 -6.04 5.25
C ALA A 29 -18.93 -7.11 4.88
N ALA A 30 -19.98 -6.68 4.17
CA ALA A 30 -20.81 -7.60 3.43
C ALA A 30 -19.99 -8.11 2.22
N PRO A 31 -20.10 -9.41 1.89
CA PRO A 31 -19.27 -10.05 0.89
C PRO A 31 -19.89 -9.81 -0.48
N GLU A 32 -19.50 -8.73 -1.17
CA GLU A 32 -19.32 -8.87 -2.61
C GLU A 32 -18.03 -9.67 -2.71
N ALA A 33 -18.18 -10.99 -2.75
CA ALA A 33 -17.10 -11.85 -3.15
C ALA A 33 -16.58 -11.25 -4.44
N PHE A 34 -15.39 -10.63 -4.39
CA PHE A 34 -14.55 -10.58 -5.58
C PHE A 34 -14.68 -11.98 -6.16
N PRO A 35 -15.17 -12.16 -7.39
CA PRO A 35 -15.17 -13.46 -8.01
C PRO A 35 -13.70 -13.81 -8.17
N ILE A 36 -13.12 -14.36 -7.09
CA ILE A 36 -11.82 -15.00 -7.12
C ILE A 36 -12.08 -16.12 -8.11
N PRO A 37 -11.53 -16.03 -9.33
CA PRO A 37 -11.70 -17.10 -10.29
C PRO A 37 -11.28 -18.38 -9.56
N LYS A 38 -12.02 -19.47 -9.67
CA LYS A 38 -11.53 -20.76 -9.20
C LYS A 38 -10.31 -21.09 -10.06
N VAL A 39 -9.13 -20.64 -9.63
CA VAL A 39 -7.86 -20.77 -10.34
C VAL A 39 -7.40 -22.21 -10.17
N ASN A 40 -7.94 -23.11 -11.00
CA ASN A 40 -7.35 -24.42 -11.22
C ASN A 40 -6.37 -24.27 -12.38
N ILE A 41 -5.08 -24.13 -12.06
CA ILE A 41 -4.02 -24.17 -13.08
C ILE A 41 -3.78 -25.65 -13.41
N SER A 42 -4.75 -26.27 -14.08
CA SER A 42 -4.61 -27.61 -14.63
C SER A 42 -4.12 -27.49 -16.07
N VAL A 43 -2.84 -27.80 -16.28
CA VAL A 43 -2.18 -27.80 -17.60
C VAL A 43 -2.61 -29.01 -18.45
N ASP A 44 -3.35 -29.97 -17.87
CA ASP A 44 -3.73 -31.25 -18.48
C ASP A 44 -5.08 -31.28 -19.22
N ASN A 45 -5.93 -30.24 -19.15
CA ASN A 45 -7.29 -30.29 -19.74
C ASN A 45 -7.76 -28.96 -20.36
N ALA A 46 -6.89 -28.24 -21.07
CA ALA A 46 -7.30 -27.06 -21.85
C ALA A 46 -7.61 -27.47 -23.29
N SER A 47 -8.82 -27.98 -23.56
CA SER A 47 -9.22 -28.42 -24.91
C SER A 47 -9.85 -27.31 -25.78
N THR A 48 -9.88 -26.05 -25.32
CA THR A 48 -10.34 -24.89 -26.12
C THR A 48 -9.32 -23.73 -26.14
N PRO A 49 -8.98 -23.14 -27.30
CA PRO A 49 -8.04 -22.02 -27.43
C PRO A 49 -8.33 -20.82 -26.52
N GLN A 50 -9.61 -20.57 -26.20
CA GLN A 50 -10.06 -19.47 -25.36
C GLN A 50 -9.67 -19.63 -23.88
N GLN A 51 -9.53 -20.86 -23.38
CA GLN A 51 -9.11 -21.13 -22.00
C GLN A 51 -7.62 -20.87 -21.81
N TYR A 52 -6.79 -21.13 -22.83
CA TYR A 52 -5.37 -20.78 -22.80
C TYR A 52 -5.14 -19.27 -22.68
N VAL A 53 -5.88 -18.45 -23.43
CA VAL A 53 -5.77 -16.98 -23.37
C VAL A 53 -6.15 -16.45 -21.99
N GLY A 54 -7.20 -17.00 -21.37
CA GLY A 54 -7.61 -16.63 -20.01
C GLY A 54 -6.55 -16.96 -18.95
N ASN A 55 -5.98 -18.16 -19.02
CA ASN A 55 -4.95 -18.62 -18.08
C ASN A 55 -3.65 -17.83 -18.23
N ILE A 56 -3.23 -17.51 -19.46
CA ILE A 56 -2.05 -16.67 -19.73
C ILE A 56 -2.27 -15.24 -19.21
N LYS A 57 -3.44 -14.64 -19.45
CA LYS A 57 -3.76 -13.29 -18.95
C LYS A 57 -3.72 -13.23 -17.42
N LEU A 58 -4.23 -14.25 -16.74
CA LEU A 58 -4.18 -14.36 -15.28
C LEU A 58 -2.73 -14.51 -14.78
N LEU A 59 -1.93 -15.37 -15.42
CA LEU A 59 -0.52 -15.56 -15.07
C LEU A 59 0.26 -14.25 -15.20
N ILE A 60 0.03 -13.47 -16.26
CA ILE A 60 0.63 -12.14 -16.43
C ILE A 60 0.18 -11.19 -15.31
N MET A 61 -1.11 -11.19 -14.96
CA MET A 61 -1.64 -10.32 -13.90
C MET A 61 -1.05 -10.64 -12.52
N LEU A 62 -0.92 -11.93 -12.17
CA LEU A 62 -0.27 -12.37 -10.93
C LEU A 62 1.23 -12.01 -10.91
N THR A 63 1.90 -12.12 -12.06
CA THR A 63 3.30 -11.73 -12.21
C THR A 63 3.49 -10.25 -11.92
N ILE A 64 2.65 -9.39 -12.54
CA ILE A 64 2.69 -7.94 -12.31
C ILE A 64 2.37 -7.62 -10.85
N LEU A 65 1.37 -8.28 -10.24
CA LEU A 65 0.98 -8.04 -8.86
C LEU A 65 2.10 -8.34 -7.86
N THR A 66 2.93 -9.36 -8.14
CA THR A 66 4.07 -9.74 -7.30
C THR A 66 5.18 -8.69 -7.31
N ILE A 67 5.43 -8.07 -8.47
CA ILE A 67 6.48 -7.05 -8.66
C ILE A 67 5.97 -5.64 -8.28
N LEU A 68 4.68 -5.40 -8.37
CA LEU A 68 4.04 -4.11 -8.07
C LEU A 68 4.48 -3.46 -6.74
N PRO A 69 4.53 -4.15 -5.59
CA PRO A 69 4.91 -3.51 -4.32
C PRO A 69 6.35 -3.01 -4.33
N SER A 70 7.30 -3.74 -4.93
CA SER A 70 8.69 -3.28 -5.01
C SER A 70 8.84 -2.12 -5.98
N PHE A 71 8.11 -2.13 -7.09
CA PHE A 71 8.12 -1.03 -8.06
C PHE A 71 7.59 0.28 -7.45
N ILE A 72 6.48 0.22 -6.70
CA ILE A 72 5.95 1.39 -5.97
C ILE A 72 7.00 1.93 -5.00
N MET A 73 7.71 1.07 -4.28
CA MET A 73 8.77 1.51 -3.36
C MET A 73 9.90 2.22 -4.10
N MET A 74 10.30 1.74 -5.29
CA MET A 74 11.35 2.36 -6.11
C MET A 74 10.94 3.71 -6.71
N MET A 75 9.65 3.91 -7.03
CA MET A 75 9.14 5.17 -7.57
C MET A 75 8.99 6.29 -6.52
N THR A 76 9.26 5.99 -5.25
CA THR A 76 9.07 6.93 -4.13
C THR A 76 10.39 7.31 -3.47
N SER A 77 10.34 8.10 -2.40
CA SER A 77 11.52 8.45 -1.60
C SER A 77 12.12 7.29 -0.79
N PHE A 78 11.46 6.12 -0.75
CA PHE A 78 11.86 5.00 0.11
C PHE A 78 13.32 4.58 -0.08
N VAL A 79 13.76 4.39 -1.33
CA VAL A 79 15.11 3.91 -1.65
C VAL A 79 16.19 4.86 -1.13
N ARG A 80 15.99 6.18 -1.25
CA ARG A 80 16.98 7.16 -0.74
C ARG A 80 17.06 7.11 0.78
N ILE A 81 15.93 7.01 1.46
CA ILE A 81 15.86 7.02 2.93
C ILE A 81 16.53 5.77 3.50
N ILE A 82 16.21 4.58 2.96
CA ILE A 82 16.79 3.33 3.47
C ILE A 82 18.29 3.24 3.22
N VAL A 83 18.79 3.78 2.09
CA VAL A 83 20.23 3.85 1.80
C VAL A 83 20.96 4.77 2.78
N VAL A 84 20.40 5.96 3.06
CA VAL A 84 20.98 6.89 4.06
C VAL A 84 21.00 6.26 5.45
N PHE A 85 19.93 5.57 5.86
CA PHE A 85 19.90 4.82 7.11
C PHE A 85 20.90 3.66 7.14
N GLY A 86 21.11 2.99 6.00
CA GLY A 86 22.14 1.97 5.84
C GLY A 86 23.55 2.52 6.08
N PHE A 87 23.87 3.69 5.49
CA PHE A 87 25.14 4.36 5.73
C PHE A 87 25.28 4.85 7.18
N LEU A 88 24.23 5.40 7.76
CA LEU A 88 24.23 5.83 9.17
C LEU A 88 24.51 4.65 10.10
N ARG A 89 23.87 3.50 9.87
CA ARG A 89 24.11 2.28 10.64
C ARG A 89 25.57 1.84 10.56
N GLY A 90 26.16 1.86 9.36
CA GLY A 90 27.58 1.52 9.17
C GLY A 90 28.53 2.50 9.87
N ALA A 91 28.20 3.79 9.87
CA ALA A 91 29.01 4.84 10.49
C ALA A 91 29.00 4.80 12.03
N MET A 92 27.98 4.19 12.65
CA MET A 92 27.87 4.12 14.12
C MET A 92 28.85 3.13 14.77
N GLY A 93 29.50 2.24 14.00
CA GLY A 93 30.51 1.30 14.52
C GLY A 93 30.00 0.29 15.56
N THR A 94 28.69 0.23 15.81
CA THR A 94 28.05 -0.69 16.76
C THR A 94 27.69 -2.00 16.07
N GLN A 95 27.75 -3.12 16.79
CA GLN A 95 27.75 -4.41 16.10
C GLN A 95 26.44 -4.76 15.39
N GLN A 96 25.25 -4.42 15.89
CA GLN A 96 23.97 -4.69 15.16
C GLN A 96 22.80 -3.75 15.53
N SER A 97 23.09 -2.59 16.12
CA SER A 97 22.05 -1.61 16.47
C SER A 97 22.06 -0.43 15.49
N PRO A 98 20.94 -0.06 14.85
CA PRO A 98 19.57 -0.62 14.95
C PRO A 98 19.27 -1.82 14.00
N PRO A 99 18.31 -2.71 14.34
CA PRO A 99 17.85 -3.80 13.47
C PRO A 99 17.29 -3.31 12.11
N ASN A 100 17.51 -4.09 11.05
CA ASN A 100 17.08 -3.75 9.68
C ASN A 100 15.55 -3.52 9.58
N THR A 101 14.76 -4.31 10.29
CA THR A 101 13.29 -4.16 10.34
C THR A 101 12.86 -2.79 10.85
N ILE A 102 13.58 -2.24 11.84
CA ILE A 102 13.28 -0.90 12.38
C ILE A 102 13.61 0.17 11.33
N LEU A 103 14.74 0.06 10.64
CA LEU A 103 15.11 1.01 9.59
C LEU A 103 14.11 1.00 8.44
N ILE A 104 13.62 -0.18 8.04
CA ILE A 104 12.58 -0.33 7.02
C ILE A 104 11.27 0.31 7.48
N GLY A 105 10.84 0.06 8.73
CA GLY A 105 9.63 0.66 9.29
C GLY A 105 9.71 2.19 9.35
N LEU A 106 10.83 2.75 9.83
CA LEU A 106 11.07 4.19 9.84
C LEU A 106 11.10 4.78 8.42
N ALA A 107 11.75 4.09 7.48
CA ALA A 107 11.81 4.53 6.09
C ALA A 107 10.43 4.55 5.42
N LEU A 108 9.58 3.55 5.69
CA LEU A 108 8.20 3.51 5.20
C LEU A 108 7.36 4.66 5.77
N PHE A 109 7.45 4.90 7.08
CA PHE A 109 6.69 5.99 7.72
C PHE A 109 7.10 7.36 7.16
N LEU A 110 8.40 7.62 7.05
CA LEU A 110 8.92 8.85 6.45
C LEU A 110 8.54 8.98 4.97
N THR A 111 8.50 7.87 4.23
CA THR A 111 8.07 7.87 2.83
C THR A 111 6.62 8.31 2.71
N VAL A 112 5.71 7.76 3.53
CA VAL A 112 4.30 8.17 3.53
C VAL A 112 4.17 9.66 3.87
N PHE A 113 4.93 10.14 4.86
CA PHE A 113 4.95 11.55 5.24
C PHE A 113 5.41 12.47 4.10
N ILE A 114 6.51 12.12 3.43
CA ILE A 114 7.06 12.91 2.31
C ILE A 114 6.15 12.84 1.07
N MET A 115 5.50 11.70 0.84
CA MET A 115 4.65 11.45 -0.33
C MET A 115 3.21 11.96 -0.17
N GLN A 116 2.81 12.46 1.01
CA GLN A 116 1.47 13.02 1.26
C GLN A 116 0.93 13.94 0.14
N PRO A 117 1.67 14.94 -0.38
CA PRO A 117 1.16 15.82 -1.43
C PRO A 117 0.96 15.10 -2.78
N VAL A 118 1.72 14.05 -3.07
CA VAL A 118 1.57 13.25 -4.28
C VAL A 118 0.32 12.39 -4.18
N TYR A 119 0.13 11.70 -3.04
CA TYR A 119 -1.06 10.88 -2.80
C TYR A 119 -2.34 11.71 -2.81
N SER A 120 -2.30 12.93 -2.25
CA SER A 120 -3.43 13.86 -2.30
C SER A 120 -3.82 14.19 -3.75
N LYS A 121 -2.85 14.53 -4.62
CA LYS A 121 -3.10 14.82 -6.04
C LYS A 121 -3.64 13.61 -6.81
N VAL A 122 -3.11 12.42 -6.56
CA VAL A 122 -3.62 11.17 -7.17
C VAL A 122 -5.08 10.94 -6.75
N ASN A 123 -5.40 11.15 -5.47
CA ASN A 123 -6.75 10.95 -4.97
C ASN A 123 -7.75 11.93 -5.61
N THR A 124 -7.40 13.21 -5.69
CA THR A 124 -8.30 14.24 -6.25
C THR A 124 -8.46 14.14 -7.77
N ASN A 125 -7.39 13.78 -8.49
CA ASN A 125 -7.37 13.85 -9.95
C ASN A 125 -7.73 12.53 -10.63
N ALA A 126 -7.48 11.38 -9.97
CA ALA A 126 -7.70 10.06 -10.55
C ALA A 126 -8.72 9.22 -9.76
N ILE A 127 -8.51 9.02 -8.46
CA ILE A 127 -9.31 8.07 -7.67
C ILE A 127 -10.76 8.56 -7.51
N GLN A 128 -10.97 9.78 -7.02
CA GLN A 128 -12.33 10.30 -6.81
C GLN A 128 -13.13 10.42 -8.11
N PRO A 129 -12.57 10.97 -9.22
CA PRO A 129 -13.31 11.04 -10.48
C PRO A 129 -13.61 9.66 -11.07
N TYR A 130 -12.71 8.69 -10.92
CA TYR A 130 -12.95 7.31 -11.36
C TYR A 130 -14.08 6.64 -10.58
N MET A 131 -14.08 6.78 -9.25
CA MET A 131 -15.18 6.27 -8.40
C MET A 131 -16.52 6.94 -8.69
N GLN A 132 -16.50 8.19 -9.16
CA GLN A 132 -17.69 8.92 -9.59
C GLN A 132 -18.08 8.64 -11.05
N ASN A 133 -17.42 7.69 -11.73
CA ASN A 133 -17.59 7.35 -13.15
C ASN A 133 -17.44 8.56 -14.10
N LYS A 134 -16.68 9.58 -13.70
CA LYS A 134 -16.42 10.79 -14.51
C LYS A 134 -15.31 10.61 -15.54
N ILE A 135 -14.42 9.64 -15.33
CA ILE A 135 -13.29 9.33 -16.19
C ILE A 135 -13.20 7.82 -16.43
N THR A 136 -12.65 7.42 -17.58
CA THR A 136 -12.41 6.00 -17.88
C THR A 136 -11.21 5.47 -17.08
N GLN A 137 -11.06 4.14 -17.00
CA GLN A 137 -9.92 3.51 -16.32
C GLN A 137 -8.57 3.94 -16.93
N GLU A 138 -8.51 4.06 -18.25
CA GLU A 138 -7.30 4.52 -18.96
C GLU A 138 -6.95 5.95 -18.58
N GLN A 139 -7.94 6.85 -18.56
CA GLN A 139 -7.75 8.23 -18.13
C GLN A 139 -7.35 8.33 -16.65
N ALA A 140 -7.92 7.48 -15.78
CA ALA A 140 -7.55 7.44 -14.37
C ALA A 140 -6.08 7.03 -14.16
N ILE A 141 -5.59 6.08 -14.95
CA ILE A 141 -4.17 5.67 -14.93
C ILE A 141 -3.28 6.83 -15.40
N ASP A 142 -3.65 7.50 -16.49
CA ASP A 142 -2.86 8.61 -17.03
C ASP A 142 -2.82 9.83 -16.09
N GLU A 143 -3.97 10.26 -15.56
CA GLU A 143 -4.05 11.36 -14.60
C GLU A 143 -3.35 11.01 -13.28
N GLY A 144 -3.43 9.76 -12.83
CA GLY A 144 -2.74 9.26 -11.63
C GLY A 144 -1.22 9.18 -11.80
N ALA A 145 -0.73 8.92 -13.02
CA ALA A 145 0.69 8.85 -13.30
C ALA A 145 1.38 10.22 -13.36
N LYS A 146 0.66 11.30 -13.71
CA LYS A 146 1.22 12.67 -13.79
C LYS A 146 1.89 13.16 -12.50
N PRO A 147 1.25 13.12 -11.31
CA PRO A 147 1.88 13.60 -10.08
C PRO A 147 3.11 12.75 -9.67
N LEU A 148 3.11 11.45 -9.98
CA LEU A 148 4.28 10.58 -9.78
C LEU A 148 5.43 10.97 -10.71
N ARG A 149 5.14 11.19 -12.00
CA ARG A 149 6.14 11.68 -12.98
C ARG A 149 6.72 13.03 -12.57
N GLN A 150 5.88 13.98 -12.14
CA GLN A 150 6.35 15.28 -11.65
C GLN A 150 7.26 15.14 -10.42
N PHE A 151 6.93 14.25 -9.49
CA PHE A 151 7.78 13.97 -8.33
C PHE A 151 9.15 13.44 -8.77
N MET A 152 9.19 12.45 -9.67
CA MET A 152 10.45 11.89 -10.16
C MET A 152 11.29 12.94 -10.90
N LEU A 153 10.68 13.69 -11.84
CA LEU A 153 11.36 14.73 -12.62
C LEU A 153 11.99 15.82 -11.76
N LYS A 154 11.41 16.12 -10.58
CA LYS A 154 11.98 17.08 -9.63
C LYS A 154 13.34 16.61 -9.07
N TYR A 155 13.57 15.30 -8.99
CA TYR A 155 14.77 14.70 -8.40
C TYR A 155 15.71 14.04 -9.43
N THR A 156 15.33 14.01 -10.71
CA THR A 156 16.20 13.55 -11.81
C THR A 156 17.17 14.65 -12.23
N TYR A 157 18.47 14.33 -12.36
CA TYR A 157 19.46 15.31 -12.78
C TYR A 157 19.35 15.61 -14.27
N LYS A 158 19.50 16.89 -14.64
CA LYS A 158 19.45 17.34 -16.04
C LYS A 158 20.47 16.64 -16.95
N LYS A 159 21.64 16.28 -16.41
CA LYS A 159 22.70 15.57 -17.14
C LYS A 159 22.30 14.15 -17.56
N ASP A 160 21.38 13.52 -16.83
CA ASP A 160 20.97 12.15 -17.11
C ASP A 160 19.97 12.07 -18.28
N PHE A 161 19.36 13.20 -18.67
CA PHE A 161 18.43 13.28 -19.81
C PHE A 161 19.11 13.19 -21.18
N HIS A 162 20.40 13.53 -21.28
CA HIS A 162 21.11 13.44 -22.56
C HIS A 162 21.40 11.99 -22.98
N TYR A 163 21.39 11.07 -22.02
CA TYR A 163 21.68 9.65 -22.22
C TYR A 163 20.42 8.76 -22.31
N LEU A 164 19.22 9.36 -22.22
CA LEU A 164 17.91 8.69 -22.33
C LEU A 164 17.24 9.04 -23.65
#